data_AF-A0A3P8KWK2-F1
#
_entry.id   AF-A0A3P8KWK2-F1
#
_cell.length_a   1.000
_cell.length_b   1.000
_cell.length_c   1.000
_cell.angle_alpha   90.00
_cell.angle_beta   90.00
_cell.angle_gamma   90.00
#
_symmetry.space_group_name_H-M   'P 1'
#
loop_
_entity.id
_entity.type
_entity.pdbx_description
1 polymer ?
#
loop_
_entity_poly.entity_id
_entity_poly.type
_entity_poly.pdbx_seq_one_letter_code
_entity_poly.pdbx_strand_id
1 'polypeptide(L)'
;MQQDLWSIEKPRAEDEKDFSWHSRLRARLTGMTSRQATTATPTAMEIMSTSIQVLENRLKRNRMAGDPPDILLQPFCPQISTLDFHRAGEAIVAGHQAVEKKNG
;
A
#
# COMPACT_ATOMS: atom_id res chain seq x y z
N MET A 1 -66.79 -28.05 33.75
CA MET A 1 -66.16 -26.84 34.33
C MET A 1 -65.19 -27.32 35.40
N GLN A 2 -64.01 -26.70 35.47
CA GLN A 2 -62.91 -26.89 36.43
C GLN A 2 -62.02 -28.14 36.24
N GLN A 3 -60.75 -27.84 35.92
CA GLN A 3 -59.60 -28.72 35.81
C GLN A 3 -58.78 -28.62 37.12
N ASP A 4 -58.23 -29.76 37.55
CA ASP A 4 -57.34 -29.91 38.68
C ASP A 4 -55.91 -29.41 38.39
N LEU A 5 -55.52 -28.40 39.15
CA LEU A 5 -54.40 -28.40 40.11
C LEU A 5 -53.13 -29.26 39.84
N TRP A 6 -52.02 -28.53 39.65
CA TRP A 6 -50.58 -28.82 39.94
C TRP A 6 -49.86 -30.04 39.33
N SER A 7 -48.79 -29.77 38.59
CA SER A 7 -47.40 -30.00 39.08
C SER A 7 -46.41 -29.53 38.02
N ILE A 8 -45.80 -28.36 38.26
CA ILE A 8 -44.58 -27.94 37.57
C ILE A 8 -43.47 -28.84 38.10
N GLU A 9 -43.14 -29.87 37.34
CA GLU A 9 -41.92 -30.63 37.52
C GLU A 9 -40.84 -30.03 36.61
N LYS A 10 -39.85 -29.39 37.25
CA LYS A 10 -38.54 -29.05 36.69
C LYS A 10 -37.55 -29.66 37.70
N PRO A 11 -36.40 -30.28 37.34
CA PRO A 11 -35.63 -30.14 36.10
C PRO A 11 -34.99 -31.45 35.55
N ARG A 12 -34.47 -31.41 34.32
CA ARG A 12 -33.29 -32.22 33.94
C ARG A 12 -32.25 -31.28 33.35
N ALA A 13 -31.32 -30.88 34.20
CA ALA A 13 -30.09 -30.20 33.77
C ALA A 13 -29.04 -31.29 33.54
N GLU A 14 -28.68 -31.50 32.27
CA GLU A 14 -27.43 -32.14 31.87
C GLU A 14 -26.89 -31.33 30.69
N ASP A 15 -26.17 -30.28 31.06
CA ASP A 15 -24.80 -29.97 30.67
C ASP A 15 -24.35 -29.98 29.18
N GLU A 16 -23.67 -28.87 28.88
CA GLU A 16 -22.44 -28.77 28.08
C GLU A 16 -22.53 -28.75 26.53
N LYS A 17 -22.35 -27.54 25.96
CA LYS A 17 -21.22 -27.14 25.05
C LYS A 17 -21.53 -25.95 24.13
N ASP A 18 -21.92 -24.79 24.68
CA ASP A 18 -22.13 -23.58 23.84
C ASP A 18 -21.03 -22.50 23.92
N PHE A 19 -19.87 -22.79 24.52
CA PHE A 19 -18.80 -21.80 24.68
C PHE A 19 -17.56 -21.97 23.78
N SER A 20 -17.54 -22.97 22.89
CA SER A 20 -16.40 -23.24 21.97
C SER A 20 -16.50 -22.51 20.63
N TRP A 21 -17.70 -22.39 20.07
CA TRP A 21 -17.88 -21.76 18.76
C TRP A 21 -17.71 -20.24 18.84
N HIS A 22 -18.26 -19.62 19.88
CA HIS A 22 -18.16 -18.19 20.11
C HIS A 22 -16.71 -17.76 20.35
N SER A 23 -15.91 -18.56 21.05
CA SER A 23 -14.50 -18.26 21.31
C SER A 23 -13.65 -18.41 20.06
N ARG A 24 -13.92 -19.41 19.22
CA ARG A 24 -13.27 -19.58 17.89
C ARG A 24 -13.68 -18.48 16.90
N LEU A 25 -14.95 -18.06 16.92
CA LEU A 25 -15.43 -16.95 16.10
C LEU A 25 -14.82 -15.62 16.53
N ARG A 26 -14.71 -15.37 17.84
CA ARG A 26 -14.01 -14.19 18.37
C ARG A 26 -12.55 -14.18 17.99
N ALA A 27 -11.84 -15.30 18.14
CA ALA A 27 -10.42 -15.41 17.77
C ALA A 27 -10.17 -15.16 16.27
N ARG A 28 -11.09 -15.60 15.41
CA ARG A 28 -11.01 -15.34 13.96
C ARG A 28 -11.33 -13.88 13.61
N LEU A 29 -12.23 -13.23 14.35
CA LEU A 29 -12.55 -11.81 14.19
C LEU A 29 -11.42 -10.90 14.71
N THR A 30 -10.81 -11.20 15.86
CA THR A 30 -9.65 -10.44 16.36
C THR A 30 -8.41 -10.62 15.48
N GLY A 31 -8.23 -11.79 14.85
CA GLY A 31 -7.16 -12.04 13.88
C GLY A 31 -7.22 -11.17 12.62
N MET A 32 -8.41 -10.74 12.17
CA MET A 32 -8.58 -9.86 10.99
C MET A 32 -8.28 -8.38 11.28
N THR A 33 -8.23 -7.96 12.54
CA THR A 33 -8.03 -6.54 12.91
C THR A 33 -6.57 -6.13 13.09
N SER A 34 -5.62 -7.07 13.07
CA SER A 34 -4.19 -6.80 13.33
C SER A 34 -3.35 -6.48 12.09
N ARG A 35 -3.98 -6.32 10.91
CA ARG A 35 -3.28 -5.98 9.66
C ARG A 35 -3.57 -4.59 9.09
N GLN A 36 -4.14 -3.70 9.90
CA GLN A 36 -4.17 -2.28 9.53
C GLN A 36 -2.82 -1.64 9.89
N ALA A 37 -1.77 -2.02 9.16
CA ALA A 37 -0.58 -1.19 9.09
C ALA A 37 -1.04 0.18 8.58
N THR A 38 -0.74 1.20 9.37
CA THR A 38 -1.02 2.61 9.16
C THR A 38 -0.61 3.08 7.75
N THR A 39 -1.53 3.03 6.78
CA THR A 39 -1.40 3.86 5.58
C THR A 39 -1.78 5.27 5.99
N ALA A 40 -0.80 6.02 6.48
CA ALA A 40 -0.96 7.46 6.69
C ALA A 40 -1.53 8.06 5.39
N THR A 41 -2.58 8.85 5.52
CA THR A 41 -3.14 9.57 4.37
C THR A 41 -2.06 10.48 3.80
N PRO A 42 -1.78 10.41 2.48
CA PRO A 42 -0.70 11.21 1.90
C PRO A 42 -1.00 12.70 2.05
N THR A 43 0.06 13.46 2.27
CA THR A 43 -0.01 14.91 2.36
C THR A 43 -0.36 15.54 1.01
N ALA A 44 -0.91 16.74 1.02
CA ALA A 44 -1.20 17.47 -0.22
C ALA A 44 0.05 17.63 -1.11
N MET A 45 1.23 17.85 -0.49
CA MET A 45 2.49 17.97 -1.22
C MET A 45 2.89 16.67 -1.92
N GLU A 46 2.75 15.51 -1.27
CA GLU A 46 3.04 14.21 -1.86
C GLU A 46 2.10 13.89 -3.03
N ILE A 47 0.81 14.20 -2.88
CA ILE A 47 -0.19 14.01 -3.94
C ILE A 47 0.18 14.87 -5.15
N MET A 48 0.52 16.14 -4.94
CA MET A 48 0.90 17.06 -6.02
C MET A 48 2.19 16.61 -6.71
N SER A 49 3.23 16.26 -5.95
CA SER A 49 4.50 15.78 -6.49
C SER A 49 4.32 14.52 -7.34
N THR A 50 3.54 13.56 -6.85
CA THR A 50 3.26 12.31 -7.57
C THR A 50 2.46 12.59 -8.85
N SER A 51 1.49 13.50 -8.78
CA SER A 51 0.68 13.90 -9.94
C SER A 51 1.53 14.52 -11.05
N ILE A 52 2.45 15.43 -10.69
CA ILE A 52 3.39 16.04 -11.64
C ILE A 52 4.28 14.96 -12.27
N GLN A 53 4.84 14.05 -11.48
CA GLN A 53 5.71 13.00 -11.98
C GLN A 53 4.98 12.06 -12.97
N VAL A 54 3.71 11.73 -12.71
CA VAL A 54 2.88 10.97 -13.64
C VAL A 54 2.65 11.72 -14.94
N LEU A 55 2.31 13.02 -14.86
CA LEU A 55 2.10 13.87 -16.04
C LEU A 55 3.36 13.99 -16.88
N GLU A 56 4.51 14.27 -16.26
CA GLU A 56 5.80 14.35 -16.93
C GLU A 56 6.14 13.05 -17.65
N ASN A 57 5.96 11.91 -16.98
CA ASN A 57 6.26 10.61 -17.56
C ASN A 57 5.37 10.29 -18.76
N ARG A 58 4.09 10.68 -18.71
CA ARG A 58 3.18 10.54 -19.86
C ARG A 58 3.58 11.45 -21.01
N LEU A 59 3.89 12.72 -20.73
CA LEU A 59 4.32 13.68 -21.74
C LEU A 59 5.63 13.25 -22.42
N LYS A 60 6.64 12.85 -21.64
CA LYS A 60 7.93 12.36 -22.14
C LYS A 60 7.73 11.15 -23.07
N ARG A 61 6.91 10.16 -22.67
CA ARG A 61 6.62 8.99 -23.51
C ARG A 61 5.88 9.34 -24.79
N ASN A 62 4.90 10.24 -24.72
CA ASN A 62 4.17 10.68 -25.90
C ASN A 62 5.10 11.40 -26.90
N ARG A 63 5.98 12.27 -26.41
CA ARG A 63 6.99 12.93 -27.25
C ARG A 63 7.96 11.94 -27.87
N MET A 64 8.51 11.00 -27.08
CA MET A 64 9.39 9.96 -27.61
C MET A 64 8.74 9.10 -28.69
N ALA A 65 7.42 8.89 -28.63
CA ALA A 65 6.68 8.12 -29.64
C ALA A 65 6.37 8.94 -30.91
N GLY A 66 6.18 10.25 -30.78
CA GLY A 66 5.84 11.13 -31.91
C GLY A 66 7.07 11.72 -32.62
N ASP A 67 8.04 12.19 -31.84
CA ASP A 67 9.25 12.87 -32.29
C ASP A 67 10.43 12.46 -31.40
N PRO A 68 11.03 11.27 -31.63
CA PRO A 68 12.15 10.80 -30.84
C PRO A 68 13.40 11.65 -31.11
N PRO A 69 14.22 11.95 -30.09
CA PRO A 69 15.47 12.67 -30.28
C PRO A 69 16.49 11.80 -31.02
N ASP A 70 17.38 12.42 -31.79
CA ASP A 70 18.50 11.74 -32.45
C ASP A 70 19.41 11.02 -31.44
N ILE A 71 19.63 11.66 -30.28
CA ILE A 71 20.51 11.18 -29.23
C ILE A 71 19.77 11.25 -27.89
N LEU A 72 19.38 10.10 -27.35
CA LEU A 72 18.86 9.97 -25.98
C LEU A 72 19.98 9.69 -24.97
N LEU A 73 20.07 10.48 -23.90
CA LEU A 73 20.95 10.25 -22.75
C LEU A 73 20.10 9.98 -21.50
N GLN A 74 20.42 8.93 -20.76
CA GLN A 74 19.68 8.52 -19.56
C GLN A 74 20.67 8.19 -18.42
N PRO A 75 21.15 9.20 -17.68
CA PRO A 75 21.98 8.97 -16.51
C PRO A 75 21.21 8.18 -15.44
N PHE A 76 21.89 7.21 -14.82
CA PHE A 76 21.29 6.31 -13.83
C PHE A 76 21.50 6.85 -12.42
N CYS A 77 20.43 7.39 -11.82
CA CYS A 77 20.44 7.94 -10.46
C CYS A 77 19.13 7.66 -9.68
N PRO A 78 18.67 6.39 -9.56
CA PRO A 78 17.38 6.10 -8.94
C PRO A 78 17.32 6.43 -7.44
N GLN A 79 18.48 6.48 -6.78
CA GLN A 79 18.59 6.81 -5.36
C GLN A 79 18.54 8.31 -5.05
N ILE A 80 18.59 9.21 -6.04
CA ILE A 80 18.62 10.67 -5.84
C ILE A 80 17.23 11.23 -6.12
N SER A 81 16.61 11.87 -5.12
CA SER A 81 15.33 12.55 -5.27
C SER A 81 15.50 13.96 -5.86
N THR A 82 14.41 14.54 -6.37
CA THR A 82 14.39 15.86 -7.02
C THR A 82 14.93 16.99 -6.13
N LEU A 83 14.80 16.86 -4.79
CA LEU A 83 15.20 17.89 -3.82
C LEU A 83 16.52 17.57 -3.08
N ASP A 84 17.24 16.51 -3.47
CA ASP A 84 18.48 16.08 -2.81
C ASP A 84 19.71 16.88 -3.28
N PHE A 85 19.72 18.19 -3.03
CA PHE A 85 20.79 19.09 -3.50
C PHE A 85 22.19 18.73 -2.95
N HIS A 86 22.25 18.13 -1.76
CA HIS A 86 23.49 17.68 -1.15
C HIS A 86 24.20 16.57 -1.97
N ARG A 87 23.46 15.86 -2.84
CA ARG A 87 23.98 14.76 -3.69
C ARG A 87 24.24 15.17 -5.13
N ALA A 88 24.24 16.47 -5.42
CA ALA A 88 24.45 16.98 -6.77
C ALA A 88 25.75 16.45 -7.42
N GLY A 89 26.82 16.27 -6.64
CA GLY A 89 28.08 15.70 -7.13
C GLY A 89 27.92 14.29 -7.72
N GLU A 90 27.14 13.42 -7.09
CA GLU A 90 26.87 12.07 -7.59
C GLU A 90 26.08 12.10 -8.90
N ALA A 91 25.08 12.99 -9.00
CA ALA A 91 24.28 13.16 -10.21
C ALA A 91 25.12 13.68 -11.40
N ILE A 92 26.06 14.61 -11.14
CA ILE A 92 26.98 15.13 -12.17
C ILE A 92 27.87 14.01 -12.71
N VAL A 93 28.48 13.22 -11.82
CA VAL A 93 29.32 12.07 -12.22
C VAL A 93 28.51 11.04 -13.02
N ALA A 94 27.28 10.73 -12.61
CA ALA A 94 26.40 9.84 -13.36
C ALA A 94 26.08 10.38 -14.77
N GLY A 95 25.96 11.71 -14.91
CA GLY A 95 25.84 12.40 -16.19
C GLY A 95 27.04 12.17 -17.10
N HIS A 96 28.26 12.40 -16.60
CA HIS A 96 29.50 12.15 -17.36
C HIS A 96 29.61 10.69 -17.79
N GLN A 97 29.37 9.75 -16.89
CA GLN A 97 29.41 8.31 -17.18
C GLN A 97 28.39 7.91 -18.25
N ALA A 98 27.20 8.52 -18.27
CA ALA A 98 26.18 8.22 -19.27
C ALA A 98 26.61 8.65 -20.68
N VAL A 99 27.39 9.73 -20.80
CA VAL A 99 27.95 10.19 -22.07
C VAL A 99 29.10 9.28 -22.50
N GLU A 100 30.05 8.98 -21.60
CA GLU A 100 31.19 8.12 -21.92
C GLU A 100 30.77 6.72 -22.37
N LYS A 101 29.79 6.11 -21.67
CA LYS A 101 29.23 4.80 -22.06
C LYS A 101 28.54 4.77 -23.41
N LYS A 102 28.03 5.93 -23.89
CA LYS A 102 27.36 6.01 -25.19
C LYS A 102 28.35 6.10 -26.36
N ASN A 103 29.60 6.49 -26.09
CA ASN A 103 30.67 6.62 -27.07
C ASN A 103 31.56 5.37 -27.17
N GLY A 104 31.24 4.29 -26.45
CA GLY A 104 31.96 3.00 -26.47
C GLY A 104 31.15 1.88 -27.08
#